data_AF-A0A7V4NGA8-F1
#
_entry.id   AF-A0A7V4NGA8-F1
#
_cell.length_a   1.000
_cell.length_b   1.000
_cell.length_c   1.000
_cell.angle_alpha   90.00
_cell.angle_beta   90.00
_cell.angle_gamma   90.00
#
_symmetry.space_group_name_H-M   'P 1'
#
loop_
_entity.id
_entity.type
_entity.pdbx_description
1 polymer ?
#
loop_
_entity_poly.entity_id
_entity_poly.type
_entity_poly.pdbx_seq_one_letter_code
_entity_poly.pdbx_strand_id
1 'polypeptide(L)'
;MDVQNYYKTPIVRKKIAEYCGAEDCEPSKFTCEYLVGVKEGITNNEFFLSVPNDKIFWLFDIGADIFRSVWDREAVIFVLDFEYYNLLYPAEAYFKPYDVYYKLEEIYQRLKSIYQRYKLNYISIQTGQGYHFVFKLKFTDKLFSKLLSLGYLEPTLKGKYNSTSVRRKKTVPEEVGLAFHTAGRIIEFICYKLFNQLKDYKGLPVVYSDVSVGNKNKEAISLDLSMYADPIYMRDVRVPFSVYQKHRIYHKFKLTTQNIPPFVVLVRENNVEQYFNNFEEVVKTRTDIKKVVDLAEKISCKIPDSGDGLDILLEDYKSSHLYKIHKQFDSCEHDDPNIWWRTYDRFETKILPLCVRHCLEHPNDHLLKPTNLQTLTRVLLKLGWHPKHIAGLVRSKYERNYGWGDTWYKYDAASRANFYVRLYSDLILTGIDKEEDLNCWSHYEKGCCWEPNCGFKLENYKFVN
;
A
#
# COMPACT_ATOMS: atom_id res chain seq x y z
N MET A 1 5.81 -16.92 23.97
CA MET A 1 6.95 -16.84 23.04
C MET A 1 7.96 -15.84 23.61
N ASP A 2 9.19 -16.28 23.84
CA ASP A 2 10.28 -15.38 24.22
C ASP A 2 10.94 -14.82 22.94
N VAL A 3 10.55 -13.59 22.58
CA VAL A 3 11.01 -12.93 21.34
C VAL A 3 12.52 -12.69 21.36
N GLN A 4 13.07 -12.31 22.51
CA GLN A 4 14.49 -11.97 22.63
C GLN A 4 15.35 -13.22 22.44
N ASN A 5 14.97 -14.34 23.08
CA ASN A 5 15.66 -15.60 22.88
C ASN A 5 15.48 -16.15 21.46
N TYR A 6 14.31 -15.96 20.84
CA TYR A 6 14.10 -16.30 19.43
C TYR A 6 15.10 -15.56 18.52
N TYR A 7 15.26 -14.24 18.68
CA TYR A 7 16.22 -13.47 17.90
C TYR A 7 17.69 -13.75 18.22
N LYS A 8 18.04 -14.45 19.30
CA LYS A 8 19.43 -14.93 19.52
C LYS A 8 19.81 -16.06 18.57
N THR A 9 18.84 -16.71 17.92
CA THR A 9 19.07 -17.80 16.98
C THR A 9 19.79 -17.28 15.72
N PRO A 10 21.02 -17.76 15.40
CA PRO A 10 21.80 -17.24 14.28
C PRO A 10 21.10 -17.34 12.92
N ILE A 11 20.43 -18.46 12.65
CA ILE A 11 19.74 -18.66 11.36
C ILE A 11 18.59 -17.66 11.16
N VAL A 12 17.87 -17.29 12.23
CA VAL A 12 16.81 -16.27 12.19
C VAL A 12 17.40 -14.92 11.80
N ARG A 13 18.50 -14.51 12.43
CA ARG A 13 19.20 -13.24 12.10
C ARG A 13 19.66 -13.23 10.64
N LYS A 14 20.15 -14.37 10.15
CA LYS A 14 20.56 -14.53 8.76
C LYS A 14 19.38 -14.34 7.80
N LYS A 15 18.22 -14.95 8.05
CA LYS A 15 17.03 -14.76 7.20
C LYS A 15 16.56 -13.30 7.16
N ILE A 16 16.61 -12.61 8.30
CA ILE A 16 16.30 -11.17 8.39
C ILE A 16 17.29 -10.37 7.54
N ALA A 17 18.59 -10.68 7.63
CA ALA A 17 19.63 -10.02 6.85
C ALA A 17 19.48 -10.25 5.33
N GLU A 18 19.13 -11.48 4.90
CA GLU A 18 18.87 -11.84 3.50
C GLU A 18 17.81 -10.93 2.86
N TYR A 19 16.73 -10.64 3.58
CA TYR A 19 15.67 -9.76 3.09
C TYR A 19 16.07 -8.27 3.11
N CYS A 20 16.98 -7.89 4.02
CA CYS A 20 17.64 -6.58 4.06
C CYS A 20 18.76 -6.42 3.01
N GLY A 21 18.98 -7.44 2.17
CA GLY A 21 19.91 -7.40 1.03
C GLY A 21 21.32 -7.91 1.31
N ALA A 22 21.60 -8.48 2.48
CA ALA A 22 22.92 -9.02 2.83
C ALA A 22 22.89 -10.54 3.03
N GLU A 23 24.02 -11.22 2.82
CA GLU A 23 24.08 -12.69 3.00
C GLU A 23 24.15 -13.12 4.46
N ASP A 24 24.73 -12.26 5.30
CA ASP A 24 24.88 -12.45 6.74
C ASP A 24 24.47 -11.18 7.47
N CYS A 25 24.30 -11.28 8.79
CA CYS A 25 23.87 -10.18 9.65
C CYS A 25 24.98 -9.16 9.92
N GLU A 26 25.63 -8.67 8.87
CA GLU A 26 26.62 -7.59 8.90
C GLU A 26 25.97 -6.28 8.42
N PRO A 27 25.68 -5.31 9.32
CA PRO A 27 24.87 -4.14 9.00
C PRO A 27 25.38 -3.25 7.86
N SER A 28 26.71 -3.21 7.68
CA SER A 28 27.39 -2.46 6.60
C SER A 28 26.99 -2.96 5.21
N LYS A 29 26.59 -4.22 5.08
CA LYS A 29 26.23 -4.88 3.81
C LYS A 29 24.73 -4.77 3.47
N PHE A 30 23.89 -4.29 4.39
CA PHE A 30 22.44 -4.20 4.15
C PHE A 30 22.13 -3.17 3.08
N THR A 31 21.45 -3.53 2.00
CA THR A 31 21.16 -2.62 0.88
C THR A 31 20.05 -1.62 1.19
N CYS A 32 19.14 -1.96 2.12
CA CYS A 32 18.13 -1.02 2.60
C CYS A 32 18.77 0.19 3.28
N GLU A 33 18.19 1.38 3.11
CA GLU A 33 18.73 2.64 3.64
C GLU A 33 18.61 2.79 5.16
N TYR A 34 17.53 2.24 5.72
CA TYR A 34 17.27 2.19 7.15
C TYR A 34 16.41 0.99 7.53
N LEU A 35 16.32 0.73 8.84
CA LEU A 35 15.43 -0.23 9.47
C LEU A 35 14.36 0.50 10.28
N VAL A 36 13.22 -0.16 10.53
CA VAL A 36 12.20 0.33 11.46
C VAL A 36 11.94 -0.73 12.51
N GLY A 37 11.96 -0.31 13.77
CA GLY A 37 11.49 -1.11 14.90
C GLY A 37 10.09 -0.71 15.32
N VAL A 38 9.24 -1.69 15.56
CA VAL A 38 7.90 -1.50 16.10
C VAL A 38 7.77 -2.28 17.40
N LYS A 39 7.55 -1.56 18.51
CA LYS A 39 7.36 -2.13 19.84
C LYS A 39 6.59 -1.16 20.73
N GLU A 40 5.79 -1.69 21.63
CA GLU A 40 5.17 -0.87 22.68
C GLU A 40 6.26 -0.19 23.53
N GLY A 41 6.13 1.13 23.72
CA GLY A 41 7.08 1.92 24.51
C GLY A 41 8.46 2.10 23.89
N ILE A 42 8.62 1.90 22.57
CA ILE A 42 9.92 2.07 21.90
C ILE A 42 10.42 3.52 21.95
N THR A 43 9.51 4.50 21.94
CA THR A 43 9.81 5.92 22.22
C THR A 43 8.68 6.56 23.05
N ASN A 44 8.91 7.79 23.53
CA ASN A 44 7.88 8.60 24.16
C ASN A 44 6.83 9.00 23.11
N ASN A 45 5.69 8.30 23.13
CA ASN A 45 4.50 8.53 22.30
C ASN A 45 4.54 8.07 20.83
N GLU A 46 5.62 7.44 20.34
CA GLU A 46 5.61 6.77 19.02
C GLU A 46 5.84 5.25 19.16
N PHE A 47 5.14 4.47 18.33
CA PHE A 47 5.25 3.02 18.29
C PHE A 47 6.22 2.50 17.24
N PHE A 48 6.71 3.41 16.40
CA PHE A 48 7.62 3.16 15.29
C PHE A 48 8.87 3.98 15.51
N LEU A 49 10.02 3.39 15.21
CA LEU A 49 11.29 4.10 15.21
C LEU A 49 12.13 3.69 14.02
N SER A 50 12.40 4.65 13.12
CA SER A 50 13.41 4.49 12.07
C SER A 50 14.81 4.62 12.68
N VAL A 51 15.68 3.65 12.37
CA VAL A 51 17.04 3.57 12.88
C VAL A 51 18.03 3.22 11.75
N PRO A 52 19.30 3.65 11.84
CA PRO A 52 20.34 3.17 10.94
C PRO A 52 20.56 1.65 11.07
N ASN A 53 21.11 1.04 10.03
CA ASN A 53 21.28 -0.41 9.94
C ASN A 53 22.12 -1.00 11.08
N ASP A 54 23.11 -0.25 11.59
CA ASP A 54 23.97 -0.66 12.72
C ASP A 54 23.20 -0.90 14.02
N LYS A 55 21.94 -0.45 14.12
CA LYS A 55 21.04 -0.72 15.25
C LYS A 55 20.25 -2.03 15.14
N ILE A 56 20.51 -2.88 14.15
CA ILE A 56 19.81 -4.18 14.01
C ILE A 56 19.93 -5.05 15.27
N PHE A 57 21.09 -5.11 15.91
CA PHE A 57 21.27 -5.91 17.13
C PHE A 57 20.48 -5.34 18.31
N TRP A 58 20.40 -4.02 18.42
CA TRP A 58 19.53 -3.39 19.41
C TRP A 58 18.05 -3.73 19.16
N LEU A 59 17.60 -3.76 17.91
CA LEU A 59 16.23 -4.19 17.56
C LEU A 59 15.95 -5.65 17.98
N PHE A 60 16.94 -6.54 17.82
CA PHE A 60 16.86 -7.91 18.32
C PHE A 60 16.79 -7.97 19.84
N ASP A 61 17.63 -7.21 20.54
CA ASP A 61 17.71 -7.21 22.00
C ASP A 61 16.42 -6.69 22.64
N ILE A 62 15.79 -5.68 22.05
CA ILE A 62 14.48 -5.22 22.50
C ILE A 62 13.34 -6.12 22.00
N GLY A 63 13.57 -7.06 21.09
CA GLY A 63 12.52 -7.90 20.54
C GLY A 63 11.47 -7.12 19.74
N ALA A 64 11.91 -6.25 18.83
CA ALA A 64 11.02 -5.46 17.98
C ALA A 64 10.38 -6.29 16.84
N ASP A 65 9.24 -5.84 16.35
CA ASP A 65 8.75 -6.15 14.98
C ASP A 65 9.58 -5.28 14.01
N ILE A 66 10.25 -5.91 13.04
CA ILE A 66 11.33 -5.32 12.24
C ILE A 66 10.88 -5.18 10.79
N PHE A 67 11.08 -3.98 10.26
CA PHE A 67 10.84 -3.64 8.88
C PHE A 67 12.14 -3.13 8.25
N ARG A 68 12.26 -3.30 6.95
CA ARG A 68 13.30 -2.64 6.15
C ARG A 68 12.67 -1.52 5.34
N SER A 69 13.42 -0.44 5.13
CA SER A 69 13.04 0.58 4.15
C SER A 69 12.86 -0.02 2.76
N VAL A 70 11.85 0.46 2.02
CA VAL A 70 11.67 0.20 0.58
C VAL A 70 12.72 0.94 -0.23
N TRP A 71 13.20 2.08 0.30
CA TRP A 71 14.37 2.77 -0.23
C TRP A 71 15.62 1.90 -0.10
N ASP A 72 16.16 1.49 -1.25
CA ASP A 72 17.26 0.55 -1.37
C ASP A 72 18.38 1.17 -2.21
N ARG A 73 19.63 0.80 -1.91
CA ARG A 73 20.82 1.34 -2.56
C ARG A 73 21.16 0.66 -3.88
N GLU A 74 20.60 -0.51 -4.15
CA GLU A 74 21.00 -1.32 -5.30
C GLU A 74 19.85 -1.62 -6.26
N ALA A 75 18.59 -1.44 -5.83
CA ALA A 75 17.44 -1.86 -6.60
C ALA A 75 16.17 -1.04 -6.36
N VAL A 76 15.24 -1.12 -7.31
CA VAL A 76 13.84 -0.75 -7.10
C VAL A 76 13.12 -1.94 -6.48
N ILE A 77 12.46 -1.75 -5.34
CA ILE A 77 11.67 -2.80 -4.70
C ILE A 77 10.19 -2.62 -5.06
N PHE A 78 9.59 -3.68 -5.58
CA PHE A 78 8.18 -3.76 -5.93
C PHE A 78 7.46 -4.56 -4.86
N VAL A 79 6.40 -3.98 -4.28
CA VAL A 79 5.63 -4.58 -3.19
C VAL A 79 4.16 -4.43 -3.53
N LEU A 80 3.46 -5.55 -3.63
CA LEU A 80 2.01 -5.59 -3.60
C LEU A 80 1.60 -6.10 -2.21
N ASP A 81 0.94 -5.26 -1.42
CA ASP A 81 0.27 -5.68 -0.19
C ASP A 81 -1.20 -5.96 -0.51
N PHE A 82 -1.69 -7.13 -0.11
CA PHE A 82 -3.13 -7.36 -0.05
C PHE A 82 -3.53 -8.02 1.24
N GLU A 83 -4.55 -7.45 1.88
CA GLU A 83 -4.97 -7.84 3.20
C GLU A 83 -6.48 -7.88 3.36
N TYR A 84 -6.92 -8.72 4.27
CA TYR A 84 -8.27 -8.72 4.76
C TYR A 84 -8.48 -7.56 5.74
N TYR A 85 -9.59 -6.85 5.59
CA TYR A 85 -10.04 -5.91 6.60
C TYR A 85 -11.55 -6.02 6.85
N ASN A 86 -11.94 -5.63 8.05
CA ASN A 86 -13.32 -5.59 8.50
C ASN A 86 -13.55 -4.31 9.30
N LEU A 87 -14.53 -3.49 8.91
CA LEU A 87 -14.82 -2.22 9.57
C LEU A 87 -15.59 -2.38 10.89
N LEU A 88 -16.33 -3.49 11.04
CA LEU A 88 -17.06 -3.80 12.28
C LEU A 88 -16.16 -4.54 13.28
N TYR A 89 -15.30 -5.43 12.79
CA TYR A 89 -14.42 -6.27 13.60
C TYR A 89 -12.95 -6.18 13.12
N PRO A 90 -12.26 -5.05 13.31
CA PRO A 90 -10.92 -4.84 12.76
C PRO A 90 -9.90 -5.92 13.13
N ALA A 91 -10.05 -6.53 14.31
CA ALA A 91 -9.14 -7.55 14.83
C ALA A 91 -9.47 -8.99 14.38
N GLU A 92 -10.46 -9.21 13.51
CA GLU A 92 -10.95 -10.56 13.15
C GLU A 92 -9.83 -11.50 12.64
N ALA A 93 -8.87 -10.99 11.87
CA ALA A 93 -7.73 -11.76 11.36
C ALA A 93 -6.84 -12.38 12.46
N TYR A 94 -6.86 -11.83 13.67
CA TYR A 94 -6.06 -12.34 14.79
C TYR A 94 -6.82 -13.37 15.63
N PHE A 95 -8.14 -13.24 15.71
CA PHE A 95 -9.00 -14.20 16.43
C PHE A 95 -9.36 -15.41 15.59
N LYS A 96 -9.57 -15.20 14.28
CA LYS A 96 -9.99 -16.22 13.32
C LYS A 96 -9.04 -16.26 12.12
N PRO A 97 -7.75 -16.52 12.33
CA PRO A 97 -6.76 -16.46 11.25
C PRO A 97 -7.07 -17.49 10.16
N TYR A 98 -7.49 -18.71 10.50
CA TYR A 98 -7.83 -19.73 9.51
C TYR A 98 -8.97 -19.29 8.59
N ASP A 99 -10.07 -18.76 9.15
CA ASP A 99 -11.21 -18.27 8.36
C ASP A 99 -10.80 -17.09 7.46
N VAL A 100 -9.98 -16.17 7.97
CA VAL A 100 -9.51 -15.01 7.20
C VAL A 100 -8.59 -15.42 6.07
N TYR A 101 -7.61 -16.29 6.33
CA TYR A 101 -6.70 -16.75 5.28
C TYR A 101 -7.40 -17.65 4.24
N TYR A 102 -8.42 -18.40 4.64
CA TYR A 102 -9.31 -19.09 3.71
C TYR A 102 -9.99 -18.12 2.73
N LYS A 103 -10.56 -17.02 3.25
CA LYS A 103 -11.20 -15.97 2.42
C LYS A 103 -10.23 -15.30 1.43
N LEU A 104 -8.94 -15.25 1.76
CA LEU A 104 -7.89 -14.65 0.91
C LEU A 104 -7.35 -15.60 -0.16
N GLU A 105 -7.53 -16.91 0.00
CA GLU A 105 -6.81 -17.92 -0.77
C GLU A 105 -7.11 -17.84 -2.27
N GLU A 106 -8.36 -17.58 -2.66
CA GLU A 106 -8.69 -17.47 -4.09
C GLU A 106 -7.99 -16.27 -4.74
N ILE A 107 -7.95 -15.11 -4.06
CA ILE A 107 -7.25 -13.92 -4.55
C ILE A 107 -5.75 -14.16 -4.59
N TYR A 108 -5.20 -14.84 -3.58
CA TYR A 108 -3.80 -15.26 -3.55
C TYR A 108 -3.45 -16.09 -4.80
N GLN A 109 -4.25 -17.10 -5.14
CA GLN A 109 -4.00 -17.96 -6.29
C GLN A 109 -4.15 -17.21 -7.63
N ARG A 110 -5.12 -16.31 -7.75
CA ARG A 110 -5.27 -15.46 -8.95
C ARG A 110 -4.07 -14.53 -9.12
N LEU A 111 -3.60 -13.87 -8.06
CA LEU A 111 -2.36 -13.08 -8.08
C LEU A 111 -1.14 -13.94 -8.45
N LYS A 112 -0.96 -15.09 -7.80
CA LYS A 112 0.10 -16.05 -8.15
C LYS A 112 0.10 -16.38 -9.64
N SER A 113 -1.07 -16.65 -10.23
CA SER A 113 -1.19 -16.95 -11.65
C SER A 113 -0.76 -15.79 -12.56
N ILE A 114 -1.00 -14.54 -12.14
CA ILE A 114 -0.55 -13.34 -12.85
C ILE A 114 0.98 -13.26 -12.82
N TYR A 115 1.59 -13.41 -11.64
CA TYR A 115 3.05 -13.39 -11.49
C TYR A 115 3.70 -14.50 -12.32
N GLN A 116 3.15 -15.71 -12.30
CA GLN A 116 3.63 -16.83 -13.12
C GLN A 116 3.50 -16.57 -14.62
N ARG A 117 2.40 -15.97 -15.08
CA ARG A 117 2.18 -15.64 -16.50
C ARG A 117 3.25 -14.68 -17.03
N TYR A 118 3.63 -13.70 -16.24
CA TYR A 118 4.71 -12.77 -16.58
C TYR A 118 6.10 -13.31 -16.24
N LYS A 119 6.20 -14.52 -15.66
CA LYS A 119 7.47 -15.12 -15.20
C LYS A 119 8.21 -14.21 -14.21
N LEU A 120 7.46 -13.50 -13.38
CA LEU A 120 8.05 -12.67 -12.32
C LEU A 120 8.63 -13.59 -11.25
N ASN A 121 9.89 -13.35 -10.90
CA ASN A 121 10.49 -13.97 -9.74
C ASN A 121 10.08 -13.16 -8.52
N TYR A 122 9.31 -13.75 -7.61
CA TYR A 122 8.81 -13.07 -6.42
C TYR A 122 8.98 -13.95 -5.18
N ILE A 123 8.90 -13.29 -4.02
CA ILE A 123 8.72 -13.92 -2.72
C ILE A 123 7.37 -13.48 -2.16
N SER A 124 6.58 -14.41 -1.65
CA SER A 124 5.33 -14.09 -0.96
C SER A 124 5.48 -14.28 0.55
N ILE A 125 5.01 -13.28 1.31
CA ILE A 125 5.24 -13.19 2.74
C ILE A 125 3.90 -13.05 3.45
N GLN A 126 3.60 -13.96 4.35
CA GLN A 126 2.40 -13.95 5.18
C GLN A 126 2.55 -12.94 6.32
N THR A 127 1.63 -11.96 6.39
CA THR A 127 1.65 -10.86 7.36
C THR A 127 0.63 -11.06 8.48
N GLY A 128 0.11 -10.01 9.14
CA GLY A 128 -0.91 -10.22 10.16
C GLY A 128 -2.30 -10.52 9.61
N GLN A 129 -2.63 -9.89 8.48
CA GLN A 129 -3.97 -9.85 7.90
C GLN A 129 -4.00 -10.27 6.43
N GLY A 130 -2.84 -10.58 5.84
CA GLY A 130 -2.73 -10.75 4.40
C GLY A 130 -1.38 -11.28 3.97
N TYR A 131 -0.97 -10.87 2.76
CA TYR A 131 0.29 -11.22 2.15
C TYR A 131 0.94 -10.03 1.45
N HIS A 132 2.28 -10.02 1.43
CA HIS A 132 3.04 -9.22 0.49
C HIS A 132 3.53 -10.10 -0.65
N PHE A 133 3.48 -9.61 -1.90
CA PHE A 133 4.22 -10.14 -3.03
C PHE A 133 5.35 -9.16 -3.36
N VAL A 134 6.59 -9.63 -3.26
CA VAL A 134 7.78 -8.76 -3.33
C VAL A 134 8.78 -9.26 -4.35
N PHE A 135 9.30 -8.34 -5.16
CA PHE A 135 10.42 -8.59 -6.07
C PHE A 135 11.23 -7.30 -6.28
N LYS A 136 12.34 -7.39 -6.99
CA LYS A 136 13.18 -6.22 -7.28
C LYS A 136 13.66 -6.16 -8.72
N LEU A 137 14.14 -4.97 -9.09
CA LEU A 137 14.92 -4.71 -10.30
C LEU A 137 16.19 -3.96 -9.89
N LYS A 138 17.38 -4.52 -10.15
CA LYS A 138 18.64 -3.83 -9.87
C LYS A 138 18.81 -2.56 -10.71
N PHE A 139 19.43 -1.54 -10.14
CA PHE A 139 19.76 -0.30 -10.87
C PHE A 139 20.76 -0.53 -12.01
N THR A 140 21.59 -1.56 -11.90
CA THR A 140 22.55 -1.96 -12.95
C THR A 140 21.89 -2.69 -14.13
N ASP A 141 20.61 -3.07 -14.01
CA ASP A 141 19.89 -3.73 -15.09
C ASP A 141 19.53 -2.74 -16.20
N LYS A 142 19.66 -3.16 -17.46
CA LYS A 142 19.29 -2.36 -18.64
C LYS A 142 17.82 -1.90 -18.62
N LEU A 143 16.94 -2.66 -17.96
CA LEU A 143 15.52 -2.33 -17.82
C LEU A 143 15.27 -1.16 -16.89
N PHE A 144 16.24 -0.76 -16.05
CA PHE A 144 16.08 0.38 -15.16
C PHE A 144 15.77 1.67 -15.95
N SER A 145 16.51 1.94 -17.02
CA SER A 145 16.25 3.09 -17.90
C SER A 145 14.86 3.03 -18.56
N LYS A 146 14.41 1.83 -18.94
CA LYS A 146 13.06 1.63 -19.48
C LYS A 146 11.99 1.94 -18.44
N LEU A 147 12.17 1.50 -17.19
CA LEU A 147 11.27 1.83 -16.08
C LEU A 147 11.21 3.35 -15.86
N LEU A 148 12.34 4.05 -15.87
CA LEU A 148 12.37 5.52 -15.71
C LEU A 148 11.56 6.22 -16.80
N SER A 149 11.65 5.76 -18.05
CA SER A 149 10.95 6.38 -19.20
C SER A 149 9.41 6.31 -19.13
N LEU A 150 8.87 5.43 -18.28
CA LEU A 150 7.42 5.22 -18.12
C LEU A 150 6.82 6.07 -16.98
N GLY A 151 7.67 6.70 -16.18
CA GLY A 151 7.26 7.44 -14.99
C GLY A 151 6.94 8.91 -15.25
N TYR A 152 6.27 9.49 -14.26
CA TYR A 152 6.15 10.93 -14.09
C TYR A 152 6.37 11.22 -12.60
N LEU A 153 7.05 12.32 -12.27
CA LEU A 153 7.34 12.69 -10.89
C LEU A 153 6.97 14.16 -10.66
N GLU A 154 6.09 14.39 -9.69
CA GLU A 154 5.57 15.73 -9.38
C GLU A 154 6.69 16.69 -8.96
N PRO A 155 6.68 17.97 -9.42
CA PRO A 155 7.69 18.95 -9.04
C PRO A 155 7.84 19.15 -7.52
N THR A 156 6.73 19.11 -6.77
CA THR A 156 6.75 19.22 -5.30
C THR A 156 7.46 18.04 -4.65
N LEU A 157 7.23 16.82 -5.17
CA LEU A 157 7.86 15.61 -4.69
C LEU A 157 9.36 15.61 -5.03
N LYS A 158 9.77 16.11 -6.20
CA LYS A 158 11.19 16.36 -6.54
C LYS A 158 11.83 17.30 -5.52
N GLY A 159 11.18 18.42 -5.22
CA GLY A 159 11.64 19.37 -4.19
C GLY A 159 11.77 18.72 -2.81
N LYS A 160 10.83 17.86 -2.43
CA LYS A 160 10.95 17.06 -1.20
C LYS A 160 12.12 16.09 -1.27
N TYR A 161 12.35 15.37 -2.37
CA TYR A 161 13.48 14.45 -2.48
C TYR A 161 14.85 15.15 -2.40
N ASN A 162 14.93 16.39 -2.88
CA ASN A 162 16.15 17.19 -2.82
C ASN A 162 16.37 17.93 -1.47
N SER A 163 15.53 17.71 -0.46
CA SER A 163 15.70 18.31 0.86
C SER A 163 16.14 17.29 1.92
N THR A 164 16.65 17.77 3.04
CA THR A 164 16.93 16.97 4.25
C THR A 164 16.08 17.49 5.42
N SER A 165 16.00 16.73 6.50
CA SER A 165 15.33 17.12 7.74
C SER A 165 15.99 16.43 8.93
N VAL A 166 15.56 16.76 10.16
CA VAL A 166 16.06 16.10 11.38
C VAL A 166 15.91 14.57 11.31
N ARG A 167 14.80 14.08 10.73
CA ARG A 167 14.52 12.65 10.58
C ARG A 167 15.05 12.07 9.26
N ARG A 168 15.41 12.90 8.28
CA ARG A 168 15.92 12.48 6.97
C ARG A 168 17.26 13.14 6.66
N LYS A 169 18.35 12.39 6.84
CA LYS A 169 19.72 12.90 6.71
C LYS A 169 20.28 12.88 5.29
N LYS A 170 19.58 12.24 4.35
CA LYS A 170 20.01 12.07 2.95
C LYS A 170 18.93 12.54 2.00
N THR A 171 19.34 13.09 0.87
CA THR A 171 18.46 13.32 -0.28
C THR A 171 18.15 12.01 -0.98
N VAL A 172 17.01 11.93 -1.65
CA VAL A 172 16.67 10.80 -2.52
C VAL A 172 17.07 11.19 -3.95
N PRO A 173 17.92 10.40 -4.65
CA PRO A 173 18.21 10.66 -6.05
C PRO A 173 16.93 10.68 -6.90
N GLU A 174 16.82 11.62 -7.84
CA GLU A 174 15.61 11.80 -8.64
C GLU A 174 15.21 10.53 -9.38
N GLU A 175 16.18 9.82 -9.95
CA GLU A 175 15.97 8.54 -10.64
C GLU A 175 15.39 7.46 -9.72
N VAL A 176 15.82 7.38 -8.45
CA VAL A 176 15.28 6.44 -7.46
C VAL A 176 13.84 6.82 -7.12
N GLY A 177 13.58 8.12 -6.93
CA GLY A 177 12.23 8.63 -6.67
C GLY A 177 11.27 8.38 -7.83
N LEU A 178 11.73 8.62 -9.07
CA LEU A 178 10.97 8.37 -10.29
C LEU A 178 10.70 6.88 -10.47
N ALA A 179 11.71 6.02 -10.31
CA ALA A 179 11.57 4.59 -10.44
C ALA A 179 10.58 4.00 -9.43
N PHE A 180 10.60 4.46 -8.18
CA PHE A 180 9.63 4.06 -7.15
C PHE A 180 8.19 4.47 -7.51
N HIS A 181 8.02 5.69 -8.02
CA HIS A 181 6.70 6.15 -8.46
C HIS A 181 6.20 5.36 -9.68
N THR A 182 7.08 5.04 -10.64
CA THR A 182 6.75 4.12 -11.74
C THR A 182 6.39 2.74 -11.21
N ALA A 183 7.14 2.20 -10.24
CA ALA A 183 6.87 0.89 -9.65
C ALA A 183 5.44 0.80 -9.10
N GLY A 184 4.94 1.87 -8.49
CA GLY A 184 3.53 1.94 -8.05
C GLY A 184 2.53 1.73 -9.18
N ARG A 185 2.77 2.34 -10.35
CA ARG A 185 1.92 2.15 -11.55
C ARG A 185 2.01 0.75 -12.14
N ILE A 186 3.18 0.11 -12.03
CA ILE A 186 3.37 -1.28 -12.47
C ILE A 186 2.64 -2.25 -11.53
N ILE A 187 2.71 -2.03 -10.21
CA ILE A 187 1.93 -2.81 -9.24
C ILE A 187 0.43 -2.59 -9.44
N GLU A 188 0.01 -1.36 -9.73
CA GLU A 188 -1.37 -1.07 -10.08
C GLU A 188 -1.81 -1.78 -11.36
N PHE A 189 -0.93 -1.89 -12.36
CA PHE A 189 -1.22 -2.67 -13.56
C PHE A 189 -1.40 -4.17 -13.25
N ILE A 190 -0.64 -4.73 -12.31
CA ILE A 190 -0.87 -6.10 -11.82
C ILE A 190 -2.27 -6.21 -11.20
N CYS A 191 -2.67 -5.23 -10.39
CA CYS A 191 -4.01 -5.19 -9.79
C CYS A 191 -5.11 -5.01 -10.86
N TYR A 192 -4.88 -4.21 -11.89
CA TYR A 192 -5.75 -4.08 -13.05
C TYR A 192 -5.94 -5.43 -13.77
N LYS A 193 -4.87 -6.22 -13.91
CA LYS A 193 -4.97 -7.58 -14.47
C LYS A 193 -5.77 -8.51 -13.54
N LEU A 194 -5.61 -8.38 -12.21
CA LEU A 194 -6.42 -9.11 -11.24
C LEU A 194 -7.90 -8.76 -11.38
N PHE A 195 -8.29 -7.48 -11.37
CA PHE A 195 -9.69 -7.07 -11.53
C PHE A 195 -10.34 -7.62 -12.79
N ASN A 196 -9.61 -7.66 -13.91
CA ASN A 196 -10.09 -8.28 -15.15
C ASN A 196 -10.35 -9.79 -15.02
N GLN A 197 -9.66 -10.47 -14.09
CA GLN A 197 -9.89 -11.86 -13.75
C GLN A 197 -10.98 -12.07 -12.71
N LEU A 198 -11.57 -11.03 -12.08
CA LEU A 198 -12.58 -11.20 -11.02
C LEU A 198 -14.02 -11.33 -11.53
N LYS A 199 -14.26 -11.47 -12.83
CA LYS A 199 -15.61 -11.51 -13.41
C LYS A 199 -16.46 -12.68 -12.89
N ASP A 200 -15.82 -13.81 -12.59
CA ASP A 200 -16.43 -15.04 -12.10
C ASP A 200 -16.29 -15.22 -10.57
N TYR A 201 -15.61 -14.29 -9.91
CA TYR A 201 -15.30 -14.36 -8.49
C TYR A 201 -16.53 -14.02 -7.64
N LYS A 202 -16.83 -14.86 -6.64
CA LYS A 202 -18.02 -14.76 -5.78
C LYS A 202 -17.70 -14.55 -4.30
N GLY A 203 -16.43 -14.34 -3.96
CA GLY A 203 -15.99 -14.12 -2.59
C GLY A 203 -16.24 -12.70 -2.09
N LEU A 204 -15.44 -12.27 -1.11
CA LEU A 204 -15.53 -10.92 -0.56
C LEU A 204 -15.16 -9.86 -1.58
N PRO A 205 -15.79 -8.66 -1.57
CA PRO A 205 -15.40 -7.57 -2.44
C PRO A 205 -13.89 -7.31 -2.37
N VAL A 206 -13.27 -7.15 -3.55
CA VAL A 206 -11.87 -6.74 -3.67
C VAL A 206 -11.85 -5.27 -4.04
N VAL A 207 -11.15 -4.44 -3.27
CA VAL A 207 -11.12 -2.99 -3.43
C VAL A 207 -9.69 -2.46 -3.29
N TYR A 208 -9.40 -1.29 -3.85
CA TYR A 208 -8.16 -0.59 -3.54
C TYR A 208 -8.25 0.11 -2.19
N SER A 209 -7.23 -0.11 -1.35
CA SER A 209 -7.17 0.45 0.01
C SER A 209 -8.43 0.13 0.85
N ASP A 210 -8.57 0.77 2.00
CA ASP A 210 -9.67 0.50 2.94
C ASP A 210 -10.99 1.21 2.54
N VAL A 211 -11.39 1.11 1.26
CA VAL A 211 -12.66 1.68 0.77
C VAL A 211 -13.83 0.92 1.39
N SER A 212 -14.59 1.59 2.26
CA SER A 212 -15.78 1.05 2.90
C SER A 212 -16.75 0.36 1.92
N VAL A 213 -17.20 -0.84 2.29
CA VAL A 213 -18.12 -1.68 1.51
C VAL A 213 -19.46 -1.88 2.23
N GLY A 214 -20.55 -1.96 1.47
CA GLY A 214 -21.93 -2.09 1.97
C GLY A 214 -22.43 -3.53 2.11
N ASN A 215 -21.59 -4.48 2.55
CA ASN A 215 -22.05 -5.85 2.82
C ASN A 215 -22.37 -6.06 4.31
N LYS A 216 -23.05 -7.18 4.63
CA LYS A 216 -23.54 -7.50 5.99
C LYS A 216 -22.48 -7.34 7.09
N ASN A 217 -21.23 -7.70 6.79
CA ASN A 217 -20.14 -7.71 7.77
C ASN A 217 -19.17 -6.52 7.62
N LYS A 218 -19.40 -5.65 6.63
CA LYS A 218 -18.47 -4.57 6.20
C LYS A 218 -17.02 -5.04 6.07
N GLU A 219 -16.84 -6.20 5.44
CA GLU A 219 -15.53 -6.84 5.24
C GLU A 219 -15.17 -6.93 3.76
N ALA A 220 -13.88 -6.80 3.45
CA ALA A 220 -13.37 -6.86 2.08
C ALA A 220 -11.88 -7.25 2.06
N ILE A 221 -11.39 -7.47 0.85
CA ILE A 221 -9.97 -7.67 0.55
C ILE A 221 -9.45 -6.36 -0.03
N SER A 222 -8.52 -5.74 0.67
CA SER A 222 -7.83 -4.51 0.28
C SER A 222 -6.60 -4.88 -0.54
N LEU A 223 -6.48 -4.33 -1.75
CA LEU A 223 -5.23 -4.22 -2.48
C LEU A 223 -4.61 -2.88 -2.04
N ASP A 224 -3.70 -2.92 -1.06
CA ASP A 224 -3.15 -1.70 -0.47
C ASP A 224 -1.95 -1.21 -1.28
N LEU A 225 -2.21 -0.20 -2.11
CA LEU A 225 -1.19 0.50 -2.89
C LEU A 225 -0.77 1.82 -2.25
N SER A 226 -1.31 2.16 -1.07
CA SER A 226 -1.12 3.47 -0.43
C SER A 226 0.35 3.79 -0.22
N MET A 227 1.23 2.79 -0.11
CA MET A 227 2.67 3.02 -0.01
C MET A 227 3.24 3.86 -1.16
N TYR A 228 2.67 3.75 -2.37
CA TYR A 228 3.09 4.50 -3.55
C TYR A 228 2.51 5.91 -3.63
N ALA A 229 1.63 6.29 -2.69
CA ALA A 229 1.07 7.64 -2.57
C ALA A 229 2.00 8.65 -1.89
N ASP A 230 3.02 8.17 -1.18
CA ASP A 230 3.88 9.00 -0.35
C ASP A 230 5.36 8.82 -0.72
N PRO A 231 6.26 9.72 -0.26
CA PRO A 231 7.67 9.66 -0.61
C PRO A 231 8.37 8.35 -0.16
N ILE A 232 9.26 7.80 -1.00
CA ILE A 232 9.94 6.52 -0.76
C ILE A 232 10.67 6.43 0.59
N TYR A 233 11.25 7.54 1.05
CA TYR A 233 11.99 7.57 2.32
C TYR A 233 11.09 7.40 3.55
N MET A 234 9.76 7.40 3.40
CA MET A 234 8.79 7.12 4.46
C MET A 234 8.27 5.69 4.42
N ARG A 235 8.73 4.87 3.48
CA ARG A 235 8.17 3.55 3.23
C ARG A 235 9.08 2.45 3.70
N ASP A 236 8.50 1.55 4.45
CA ASP A 236 9.10 0.35 4.97
C ASP A 236 8.16 -0.86 4.74
N VAL A 237 8.76 -2.04 4.67
CA VAL A 237 8.07 -3.31 4.46
C VAL A 237 8.58 -4.31 5.49
N ARG A 238 7.66 -5.08 6.07
CA ARG A 238 7.97 -6.02 7.15
C ARG A 238 8.93 -7.11 6.66
N VAL A 239 9.91 -7.45 7.50
CA VAL A 239 10.91 -8.48 7.21
C VAL A 239 10.37 -9.86 7.60
N PRO A 240 10.44 -10.89 6.73
CA PRO A 240 10.12 -12.27 7.12
C PRO A 240 11.07 -12.74 8.22
N PHE A 241 10.61 -13.69 9.03
CA PHE A 241 11.21 -14.15 10.29
C PHE A 241 11.29 -13.10 11.40
N SER A 242 10.85 -11.86 11.16
CA SER A 242 10.55 -10.94 12.25
C SER A 242 9.23 -11.31 12.94
N VAL A 243 9.07 -10.89 14.20
CA VAL A 243 7.82 -11.04 14.93
C VAL A 243 6.81 -9.99 14.52
N TYR A 244 5.54 -10.34 14.43
CA TYR A 244 4.43 -9.43 14.22
C TYR A 244 3.88 -8.96 15.57
N GLN A 245 3.87 -7.63 15.79
CA GLN A 245 3.38 -7.04 17.05
C GLN A 245 2.36 -5.92 16.85
N LYS A 246 2.10 -5.52 15.61
CA LYS A 246 1.18 -4.40 15.29
C LYS A 246 -0.21 -4.57 15.92
N HIS A 247 -0.72 -5.80 16.03
CA HIS A 247 -2.02 -6.07 16.67
C HIS A 247 -2.06 -5.66 18.13
N ARG A 248 -0.95 -5.74 18.87
CA ARG A 248 -0.90 -5.38 20.30
C ARG A 248 -0.71 -3.89 20.54
N ILE A 249 -0.42 -3.12 19.49
CA ILE A 249 0.06 -1.76 19.60
C ILE A 249 -0.90 -0.75 18.96
N TYR A 250 -1.47 -1.08 17.79
CA TYR A 250 -2.39 -0.19 17.11
C TYR A 250 -3.69 -0.04 17.88
N HIS A 251 -4.11 1.20 18.14
CA HIS A 251 -5.34 1.53 18.86
C HIS A 251 -6.57 0.78 18.32
N LYS A 252 -6.68 0.64 16.98
CA LYS A 252 -7.79 -0.09 16.33
C LYS A 252 -7.91 -1.57 16.72
N PHE A 253 -6.86 -2.17 17.30
CA PHE A 253 -6.83 -3.58 17.67
C PHE A 253 -6.57 -3.79 19.16
N LYS A 254 -5.64 -3.01 19.73
CA LYS A 254 -4.97 -3.22 21.02
C LYS A 254 -5.90 -3.66 22.14
N LEU A 255 -7.03 -2.98 22.32
CA LEU A 255 -7.98 -3.26 23.40
C LEU A 255 -8.50 -4.71 23.39
N THR A 256 -8.62 -5.31 22.20
CA THR A 256 -9.13 -6.68 22.04
C THR A 256 -8.00 -7.71 21.92
N THR A 257 -6.86 -7.34 21.37
CA THR A 257 -5.79 -8.25 20.94
C THR A 257 -4.56 -8.27 21.85
N GLN A 258 -4.51 -7.45 22.90
CA GLN A 258 -3.33 -7.33 23.78
C GLN A 258 -2.83 -8.68 24.36
N ASN A 259 -3.75 -9.61 24.58
CA ASN A 259 -3.49 -10.95 25.12
C ASN A 259 -3.10 -11.99 24.05
N ILE A 260 -3.26 -11.66 22.75
CA ILE A 260 -2.82 -12.53 21.67
C ILE A 260 -1.30 -12.40 21.56
N PRO A 261 -0.53 -13.48 21.75
CA PRO A 261 0.93 -13.41 21.71
C PRO A 261 1.40 -12.95 20.32
N PRO A 262 2.59 -12.32 20.23
CA PRO A 262 3.24 -12.14 18.94
C PRO A 262 3.47 -13.47 18.24
N PHE A 263 3.46 -13.45 16.91
CA PHE A 263 3.73 -14.58 16.04
C PHE A 263 4.75 -14.19 14.98
N VAL A 264 5.35 -15.14 14.27
CA VAL A 264 6.42 -14.87 13.30
C VAL A 264 5.83 -14.67 11.90
N VAL A 265 6.37 -13.70 11.16
CA VAL A 265 6.04 -13.46 9.76
C VAL A 265 6.80 -14.49 8.92
N LEU A 266 6.11 -15.22 8.05
CA LEU A 266 6.74 -16.31 7.29
C LEU A 266 6.70 -16.07 5.79
N VAL A 267 7.74 -16.54 5.09
CA VAL A 267 7.69 -16.70 3.64
C VAL A 267 6.77 -17.87 3.34
N ARG A 268 5.73 -17.64 2.53
CA ARG A 268 4.83 -18.72 2.11
C ARG A 268 5.44 -19.51 0.95
N GLU A 269 5.97 -18.82 -0.03
CA GLU A 269 6.65 -19.41 -1.17
C GLU A 269 7.55 -18.39 -1.88
N ASN A 270 8.36 -18.90 -2.79
CA ASN A 270 8.96 -18.09 -3.85
C ASN A 270 8.62 -18.71 -5.21
N ASN A 271 9.12 -18.10 -6.28
CA ASN A 271 8.91 -18.54 -7.66
C ASN A 271 9.45 -19.95 -7.98
N VAL A 272 10.37 -20.50 -7.18
CA VAL A 272 11.03 -21.79 -7.41
C VAL A 272 10.45 -22.89 -6.50
N GLU A 273 10.17 -22.54 -5.25
CA GLU A 273 9.84 -23.49 -4.20
C GLU A 273 8.57 -23.05 -3.46
N GLN A 274 7.64 -24.00 -3.36
CA GLN A 274 6.47 -23.88 -2.50
C GLN A 274 6.81 -24.52 -1.14
N TYR A 275 6.96 -23.69 -0.10
CA TYR A 275 7.36 -24.16 1.24
C TYR A 275 6.22 -24.74 2.07
N PHE A 276 4.99 -24.43 1.67
CA PHE A 276 3.78 -24.85 2.37
C PHE A 276 2.74 -25.32 1.36
N ASN A 277 2.05 -26.41 1.67
CA ASN A 277 1.03 -26.95 0.77
C ASN A 277 -0.21 -26.05 0.72
N ASN A 278 -0.53 -25.38 1.84
CA ASN A 278 -1.71 -24.55 2.00
C ASN A 278 -1.47 -23.44 3.06
N PHE A 279 -2.42 -22.52 3.18
CA PHE A 279 -2.33 -21.43 4.16
C PHE A 279 -2.42 -21.92 5.62
N GLU A 280 -3.08 -23.05 5.90
CA GLU A 280 -3.27 -23.57 7.26
C GLU A 280 -1.93 -23.97 7.90
N GLU A 281 -1.05 -24.59 7.12
CA GLU A 281 0.30 -24.93 7.55
C GLU A 281 1.11 -23.68 7.89
N VAL A 282 0.97 -22.59 7.11
CA VAL A 282 1.61 -21.30 7.39
C VAL A 282 1.11 -20.72 8.72
N VAL A 283 -0.23 -20.65 8.88
CA VAL A 283 -0.88 -20.12 10.09
C VAL A 283 -0.54 -20.94 11.35
N LYS A 284 -0.38 -22.26 11.21
CA LYS A 284 0.04 -23.14 12.30
C LYS A 284 1.52 -22.97 12.64
N THR A 285 2.37 -22.82 11.63
CA THR A 285 3.83 -22.76 11.80
C THR A 285 4.27 -21.44 12.44
N ARG A 286 3.66 -20.31 12.08
CA ARG A 286 4.04 -18.98 12.61
C ARG A 286 3.99 -18.82 14.13
N THR A 287 3.27 -19.69 14.84
CA THR A 287 3.17 -19.68 16.30
C THR A 287 4.07 -20.72 16.99
N ASP A 288 4.72 -21.61 16.23
CA ASP A 288 5.54 -22.72 16.72
C ASP A 288 7.02 -22.42 16.46
N ILE A 289 7.72 -21.85 17.44
CA ILE A 289 9.11 -21.38 17.30
C ILE A 289 10.06 -22.45 16.77
N LYS A 290 9.90 -23.71 17.21
CA LYS A 290 10.79 -24.79 16.76
C LYS A 290 10.63 -24.99 15.26
N LYS A 291 9.38 -25.10 14.77
CA LYS A 291 9.11 -25.24 13.34
C LYS A 291 9.54 -24.02 12.52
N VAL A 292 9.42 -22.82 13.08
CA VAL A 292 9.92 -21.60 12.43
C VAL A 292 11.43 -21.68 12.24
N VAL A 293 12.19 -22.09 13.26
CA VAL A 293 13.64 -22.24 13.16
C VAL A 293 14.01 -23.36 12.19
N ASP A 294 13.35 -24.51 12.25
CA ASP A 294 13.55 -25.62 11.31
C ASP A 294 13.27 -25.23 9.85
N LEU A 295 12.30 -24.32 9.63
CA LEU A 295 12.02 -23.74 8.32
C LEU A 295 13.11 -22.75 7.89
N ALA A 296 13.59 -21.90 8.80
CA ALA A 296 14.62 -20.90 8.52
C ALA A 296 15.91 -21.54 7.96
N GLU A 297 16.23 -22.77 8.37
CA GLU A 297 17.39 -23.51 7.87
C GLU A 297 17.26 -23.91 6.39
N LYS A 298 16.03 -24.03 5.88
CA LYS A 298 15.76 -24.64 4.57
C LYS A 298 15.44 -23.63 3.48
N ILE A 299 15.07 -22.40 3.84
CA ILE A 299 14.50 -21.44 2.89
C ILE A 299 15.39 -20.21 2.71
N SER A 300 15.23 -19.51 1.58
CA SER A 300 15.88 -18.22 1.32
C SER A 300 14.89 -17.06 1.53
N CYS A 301 15.37 -15.98 2.14
CA CYS A 301 14.63 -14.72 2.25
C CYS A 301 15.16 -13.61 1.34
N LYS A 302 16.07 -13.91 0.41
CA LYS A 302 16.57 -12.91 -0.53
C LYS A 302 15.40 -12.43 -1.42
N ILE A 303 15.21 -11.12 -1.54
CA ILE A 303 14.23 -10.56 -2.49
C ILE A 303 14.73 -10.88 -3.91
N PRO A 304 13.95 -11.62 -4.71
CA PRO A 304 14.39 -12.07 -6.02
C PRO A 304 14.35 -10.94 -7.05
N ASP A 305 15.30 -10.98 -7.99
CA ASP A 305 15.32 -10.10 -9.16
C ASP A 305 14.39 -10.67 -10.25
N SER A 306 13.47 -9.85 -10.75
CA SER A 306 12.50 -10.26 -11.78
C SER A 306 12.94 -10.00 -13.21
N GLY A 307 14.02 -9.24 -13.46
CA GLY A 307 14.65 -9.02 -14.77
C GLY A 307 13.74 -9.19 -16.00
N ASP A 308 13.99 -10.25 -16.78
CA ASP A 308 13.26 -10.55 -18.02
C ASP A 308 11.74 -10.68 -17.86
N GLY A 309 11.24 -11.21 -16.73
CA GLY A 309 9.81 -11.30 -16.47
C GLY A 309 9.16 -9.92 -16.31
N LEU A 310 9.90 -8.97 -15.71
CA LEU A 310 9.48 -7.58 -15.63
C LEU A 310 9.45 -6.94 -17.02
N ASP A 311 10.36 -7.28 -17.93
CA ASP A 311 10.36 -6.74 -19.29
C ASP A 311 9.04 -7.04 -20.03
N ILE A 312 8.55 -8.28 -19.92
CA ILE A 312 7.25 -8.72 -20.48
C ILE A 312 6.11 -7.91 -19.87
N LEU A 313 6.11 -7.73 -18.54
CA LEU A 313 5.09 -6.94 -17.84
C LEU A 313 5.11 -5.48 -18.29
N LEU A 314 6.29 -4.88 -18.46
CA LEU A 314 6.44 -3.49 -18.90
C LEU A 314 5.94 -3.27 -20.34
N GLU A 315 6.18 -4.22 -21.25
CA GLU A 315 5.64 -4.13 -22.61
C GLU A 315 4.10 -4.27 -22.63
N ASP A 316 3.54 -5.22 -21.88
CA ASP A 316 2.08 -5.36 -21.78
C ASP A 316 1.46 -4.10 -21.16
N TYR A 317 2.05 -3.56 -20.08
CA TYR A 317 1.63 -2.29 -19.49
C TYR A 317 1.62 -1.18 -20.53
N LYS A 318 2.73 -0.97 -21.26
CA LYS A 318 2.84 0.08 -22.28
C LYS A 318 1.81 -0.06 -23.41
N SER A 319 1.43 -1.28 -23.75
CA SER A 319 0.39 -1.55 -24.77
C SER A 319 -1.05 -1.43 -24.24
N SER A 320 -1.23 -1.37 -22.92
CA SER A 320 -2.54 -1.44 -22.27
C SER A 320 -3.35 -0.15 -22.39
N HIS A 321 -4.66 -0.28 -22.20
CA HIS A 321 -5.56 0.88 -22.08
C HIS A 321 -5.24 1.72 -20.84
N LEU A 322 -4.86 1.08 -19.72
CA LEU A 322 -4.49 1.76 -18.48
C LEU A 322 -3.30 2.71 -18.68
N TYR A 323 -2.28 2.29 -19.44
CA TYR A 323 -1.15 3.18 -19.74
C TYR A 323 -1.57 4.43 -20.52
N LYS A 324 -2.53 4.32 -21.45
CA LYS A 324 -3.06 5.49 -22.17
C LYS A 324 -3.76 6.47 -21.22
N ILE A 325 -4.54 5.95 -20.28
CA ILE A 325 -5.21 6.76 -19.25
C ILE A 325 -4.17 7.44 -18.35
N HIS A 326 -3.15 6.71 -17.89
CA HIS A 326 -2.05 7.29 -17.13
C HIS A 326 -1.33 8.42 -17.88
N LYS A 327 -1.06 8.24 -19.18
CA LYS A 327 -0.43 9.27 -20.02
C LYS A 327 -1.34 10.49 -20.20
N GLN A 328 -2.65 10.29 -20.32
CA GLN A 328 -3.62 11.39 -20.37
C GLN A 328 -3.67 12.14 -19.04
N PHE A 329 -3.68 11.43 -17.91
CA PHE A 329 -3.62 12.02 -16.58
C PHE A 329 -2.40 12.95 -16.44
N ASP A 330 -1.22 12.49 -16.85
CA ASP A 330 0.04 13.24 -16.77
C ASP A 330 0.20 14.30 -17.87
N SER A 331 -0.70 14.35 -18.85
CA SER A 331 -0.67 15.39 -19.91
C SER A 331 -1.24 16.73 -19.44
N CYS A 332 -1.83 16.74 -18.24
CA CYS A 332 -2.44 17.89 -17.60
C CYS A 332 -1.68 18.21 -16.31
N GLU A 333 -1.69 19.47 -15.92
CA GLU A 333 -1.10 19.95 -14.67
C GLU A 333 -2.16 20.45 -13.71
N HIS A 334 -1.81 20.52 -12.43
CA HIS A 334 -2.59 21.29 -11.47
C HIS A 334 -2.53 22.78 -11.82
N ASP A 335 -3.57 23.53 -11.46
CA ASP A 335 -3.45 24.98 -11.43
C ASP A 335 -2.39 25.41 -10.43
N ASP A 336 -1.67 26.48 -10.75
CA ASP A 336 -0.65 27.05 -9.86
C ASP A 336 -1.29 27.51 -8.53
N PRO A 337 -0.67 27.22 -7.36
CA PRO A 337 -1.19 27.65 -6.06
C PRO A 337 -1.50 29.15 -5.96
N ASN A 338 -0.78 30.00 -6.70
CA ASN A 338 -0.99 31.45 -6.69
C ASN A 338 -2.30 31.89 -7.36
N ILE A 339 -2.97 30.99 -8.11
CA ILE A 339 -4.24 31.28 -8.81
C ILE A 339 -5.43 30.48 -8.29
N TRP A 340 -5.28 29.64 -7.26
CA TRP A 340 -6.38 28.83 -6.72
C TRP A 340 -7.60 29.64 -6.29
N TRP A 341 -7.39 30.88 -5.83
CA TRP A 341 -8.46 31.82 -5.48
C TRP A 341 -9.36 32.23 -6.67
N ARG A 342 -8.91 31.98 -7.90
CA ARG A 342 -9.68 32.12 -9.14
C ARG A 342 -10.16 30.79 -9.71
N THR A 343 -9.58 29.66 -9.28
CA THR A 343 -9.89 28.33 -9.82
C THR A 343 -10.55 27.44 -8.75
N TYR A 344 -9.81 26.56 -8.08
CA TYR A 344 -10.34 25.56 -7.14
C TYR A 344 -11.15 26.17 -5.99
N ASP A 345 -10.83 27.38 -5.53
CA ASP A 345 -11.55 28.03 -4.43
C ASP A 345 -12.90 28.59 -4.84
N ARG A 346 -13.09 28.82 -6.15
CA ARG A 346 -14.36 29.29 -6.70
C ARG A 346 -15.32 28.17 -7.05
N PHE A 347 -14.89 26.91 -6.88
CA PHE A 347 -15.74 25.78 -7.17
C PHE A 347 -16.98 25.79 -6.27
N GLU A 348 -18.16 25.91 -6.89
CA GLU A 348 -19.43 25.94 -6.17
C GLU A 348 -19.79 24.54 -5.67
N THR A 349 -19.43 24.25 -4.42
CA THR A 349 -19.66 22.92 -3.82
C THR A 349 -21.13 22.56 -3.66
N LYS A 350 -22.05 23.54 -3.69
CA LYS A 350 -23.51 23.34 -3.55
C LYS A 350 -24.13 22.50 -4.67
N ILE A 351 -23.46 22.37 -5.81
CA ILE A 351 -23.92 21.51 -6.91
C ILE A 351 -23.72 20.01 -6.61
N LEU A 352 -22.94 19.70 -5.57
CA LEU A 352 -22.62 18.34 -5.17
C LEU A 352 -23.64 17.82 -4.14
N PRO A 353 -23.92 16.50 -4.14
CA PRO A 353 -24.63 15.85 -3.06
C PRO A 353 -23.98 16.15 -1.72
N LEU A 354 -24.78 16.34 -0.66
CA LEU A 354 -24.27 16.75 0.65
C LEU A 354 -23.16 15.83 1.17
N CYS A 355 -23.30 14.51 0.96
CA CYS A 355 -22.30 13.52 1.37
C CYS A 355 -20.94 13.66 0.68
N VAL A 356 -20.93 14.19 -0.55
CA VAL A 356 -19.71 14.46 -1.33
C VAL A 356 -19.16 15.83 -0.99
N ARG A 357 -20.03 16.84 -0.90
CA ARG A 357 -19.70 18.20 -0.52
C ARG A 357 -19.00 18.26 0.85
N HIS A 358 -19.45 17.45 1.80
CA HIS A 358 -18.95 17.47 3.17
C HIS A 358 -17.43 17.29 3.24
N CYS A 359 -16.84 16.42 2.42
CA CYS A 359 -15.39 16.21 2.45
C CYS A 359 -14.59 17.41 1.90
N LEU A 360 -15.20 18.29 1.11
CA LEU A 360 -14.55 19.53 0.64
C LEU A 360 -14.70 20.68 1.64
N GLU A 361 -15.78 20.72 2.41
CA GLU A 361 -16.08 21.76 3.41
C GLU A 361 -15.42 21.47 4.76
N HIS A 362 -15.31 20.18 5.10
CA HIS A 362 -14.61 19.70 6.29
C HIS A 362 -13.52 18.69 5.90
N PRO A 363 -12.42 19.13 5.24
CA PRO A 363 -11.40 18.22 4.70
C PRO A 363 -10.78 17.25 5.68
N ASN A 364 -10.56 17.65 6.92
CA ASN A 364 -9.90 16.81 7.92
C ASN A 364 -10.93 16.12 8.83
N ASP A 365 -10.96 14.80 8.96
CA ASP A 365 -10.12 13.78 8.29
C ASP A 365 -10.73 13.24 6.98
N HIS A 366 -11.82 13.84 6.49
CA HIS A 366 -12.63 13.29 5.42
C HIS A 366 -11.91 13.06 4.09
N LEU A 367 -10.99 13.92 3.67
CA LEU A 367 -10.18 13.68 2.47
C LEU A 367 -9.06 12.67 2.69
N LEU A 368 -8.76 12.26 3.93
CA LEU A 368 -7.83 11.16 4.20
C LEU A 368 -8.50 9.79 4.06
N LYS A 369 -9.84 9.75 3.91
CA LYS A 369 -10.63 8.51 3.82
C LYS A 369 -10.76 8.05 2.36
N PRO A 370 -10.26 6.85 2.00
CA PRO A 370 -10.38 6.25 0.67
C PRO A 370 -11.80 6.33 0.07
N THR A 371 -12.83 6.00 0.85
CA THR A 371 -14.24 6.03 0.40
C THR A 371 -14.71 7.41 -0.05
N ASN A 372 -14.29 8.46 0.65
CA ASN A 372 -14.68 9.83 0.33
C ASN A 372 -13.97 10.30 -0.94
N LEU A 373 -12.68 9.98 -1.10
CA LEU A 373 -11.93 10.28 -2.31
C LEU A 373 -12.49 9.54 -3.53
N GLN A 374 -12.82 8.25 -3.40
CA GLN A 374 -13.46 7.48 -4.48
C GLN A 374 -14.78 8.11 -4.91
N THR A 375 -15.64 8.44 -3.95
CA THR A 375 -16.96 9.02 -4.23
C THR A 375 -16.84 10.40 -4.85
N LEU A 376 -15.94 11.25 -4.33
CA LEU A 376 -15.64 12.56 -4.90
C LEU A 376 -15.14 12.44 -6.34
N THR A 377 -14.22 11.52 -6.62
CA THR A 377 -13.70 11.28 -7.96
C THR A 377 -14.81 10.85 -8.93
N ARG A 378 -15.63 9.85 -8.57
CA ARG A 378 -16.77 9.39 -9.40
C ARG A 378 -17.70 10.55 -9.77
N VAL A 379 -18.11 11.32 -8.77
CA VAL A 379 -19.06 12.42 -8.92
C VAL A 379 -18.47 13.55 -9.78
N LEU A 380 -17.22 13.93 -9.56
CA LEU A 380 -16.60 15.01 -10.34
C LEU A 380 -16.28 14.58 -11.77
N LEU A 381 -15.91 13.32 -12.01
CA LEU A 381 -15.76 12.78 -13.37
C LEU A 381 -17.08 12.89 -14.13
N LYS A 382 -18.21 12.53 -13.51
CA LYS A 382 -19.53 12.70 -14.12
C LYS A 382 -19.87 14.16 -14.43
N LEU A 383 -19.39 15.09 -13.62
CA LEU A 383 -19.52 16.53 -13.89
C LEU A 383 -18.53 17.05 -14.94
N GLY A 384 -17.80 16.16 -15.63
CA GLY A 384 -16.90 16.50 -16.73
C GLY A 384 -15.52 17.00 -16.28
N TRP A 385 -15.14 16.79 -15.02
CA TRP A 385 -13.82 17.20 -14.55
C TRP A 385 -12.73 16.28 -15.07
N HIS A 386 -11.60 16.85 -15.49
CA HIS A 386 -10.40 16.07 -15.74
C HIS A 386 -9.84 15.49 -14.43
N PRO A 387 -9.42 14.21 -14.37
CA PRO A 387 -8.87 13.60 -13.15
C PRO A 387 -7.76 14.43 -12.47
N LYS A 388 -6.82 15.00 -13.25
CA LYS A 388 -5.76 15.85 -12.69
C LYS A 388 -6.31 17.10 -11.98
N HIS A 389 -7.40 17.70 -12.47
CA HIS A 389 -8.00 18.85 -11.79
C HIS A 389 -8.82 18.45 -10.55
N ILE A 390 -9.40 17.24 -10.54
CA ILE A 390 -9.96 16.66 -9.31
C ILE A 390 -8.85 16.52 -8.24
N ALA A 391 -7.68 16.00 -8.63
CA ALA A 391 -6.52 15.92 -7.75
C ALA A 391 -6.01 17.30 -7.32
N GLY A 392 -6.03 18.29 -8.22
CA GLY A 392 -5.70 19.68 -7.91
C GLY A 392 -6.65 20.29 -6.86
N LEU A 393 -7.96 20.04 -6.96
CA LEU A 393 -8.93 20.44 -5.94
C LEU A 393 -8.63 19.81 -4.58
N VAL A 394 -8.33 18.50 -4.53
CA VAL A 394 -7.95 17.80 -3.30
C VAL A 394 -6.64 18.36 -2.72
N ARG A 395 -5.61 18.54 -3.55
CA ARG A 395 -4.33 19.16 -3.18
C ARG A 395 -4.54 20.55 -2.59
N SER A 396 -5.44 21.35 -3.16
CA SER A 396 -5.74 22.71 -2.66
C SER A 396 -6.29 22.71 -1.23
N LYS A 397 -6.90 21.61 -0.78
CA LYS A 397 -7.35 21.44 0.60
C LYS A 397 -6.22 20.93 1.50
N TYR A 398 -5.40 19.99 1.00
CA TYR A 398 -4.23 19.49 1.74
C TYR A 398 -3.22 20.59 2.06
N GLU A 399 -2.90 21.47 1.13
CA GLU A 399 -1.90 22.53 1.35
C GLU A 399 -2.41 23.71 2.20
N ARG A 400 -3.68 23.70 2.60
CA ARG A 400 -4.28 24.71 3.49
C ARG A 400 -4.42 24.22 4.91
N ASN A 401 -4.56 25.14 5.85
CA ASN A 401 -4.75 24.78 7.24
C ASN A 401 -6.19 24.35 7.53
N TYR A 402 -6.43 23.05 7.50
CA TYR A 402 -7.64 22.41 8.05
C TYR A 402 -7.32 21.56 9.29
N GLY A 403 -6.31 21.96 10.07
CA GLY A 403 -5.90 21.24 11.28
C GLY A 403 -5.09 19.96 11.01
N TRP A 404 -4.39 19.88 9.88
CA TRP A 404 -3.58 18.70 9.50
C TRP A 404 -2.36 18.48 10.40
N GLY A 405 -1.95 19.47 11.18
CA GLY A 405 -0.67 19.48 11.89
C GLY A 405 0.49 19.31 10.92
N ASP A 406 1.46 18.45 11.27
CA ASP A 406 2.68 18.27 10.47
C ASP A 406 2.55 17.28 9.31
N THR A 407 1.34 16.83 9.00
CA THR A 407 1.07 15.77 8.01
C THR A 407 1.74 16.09 6.66
N TRP A 408 1.51 17.28 6.12
CA TRP A 408 2.02 17.67 4.79
C TRP A 408 3.47 18.20 4.80
N TYR A 409 4.08 18.38 5.97
CA TYR A 409 5.54 18.51 6.05
C TYR A 409 6.21 17.15 5.79
N LYS A 410 5.61 16.07 6.29
CA LYS A 410 6.10 14.69 6.11
C LYS A 410 5.75 14.16 4.72
N TYR A 411 4.47 14.12 4.38
CA TYR A 411 3.94 13.61 3.11
C TYR A 411 3.97 14.66 2.00
N ASP A 412 3.80 14.27 0.73
CA ASP A 412 3.64 15.21 -0.39
C ASP A 412 2.16 15.33 -0.79
N ALA A 413 1.60 16.53 -0.64
CA ALA A 413 0.18 16.77 -0.89
C ALA A 413 -0.22 16.52 -2.35
N ALA A 414 0.61 16.95 -3.30
CA ALA A 414 0.34 16.78 -4.73
C ALA A 414 0.39 15.31 -5.15
N SER A 415 1.47 14.61 -4.80
CA SER A 415 1.64 13.19 -5.11
C SER A 415 0.54 12.34 -4.49
N ARG A 416 0.16 12.59 -3.23
CA ARG A 416 -0.91 11.84 -2.56
C ARG A 416 -2.28 12.10 -3.19
N ALA A 417 -2.60 13.36 -3.51
CA ALA A 417 -3.85 13.70 -4.19
C ALA A 417 -3.92 13.04 -5.57
N ASN A 418 -2.84 13.14 -6.36
CA ASN A 418 -2.74 12.50 -7.66
C ASN A 418 -2.88 10.99 -7.58
N PHE A 419 -2.19 10.35 -6.63
CA PHE A 419 -2.24 8.92 -6.45
C PHE A 419 -3.68 8.40 -6.28
N TYR A 420 -4.42 8.92 -5.29
CA TYR A 420 -5.76 8.40 -4.99
C TYR A 420 -6.76 8.75 -6.08
N VAL A 421 -6.74 9.98 -6.58
CA VAL A 421 -7.68 10.39 -7.63
C VAL A 421 -7.45 9.61 -8.91
N ARG A 422 -6.17 9.45 -9.31
CA ARG A 422 -5.79 8.62 -10.47
C ARG A 422 -6.26 7.18 -10.28
N LEU A 423 -5.93 6.55 -9.16
CA LEU A 423 -6.31 5.16 -8.86
C LEU A 423 -7.83 4.93 -9.00
N TYR A 424 -8.65 5.84 -8.50
CA TYR A 424 -10.11 5.72 -8.61
C TYR A 424 -10.65 6.10 -9.99
N SER A 425 -10.07 7.11 -10.66
CA SER A 425 -10.46 7.43 -12.03
C SER A 425 -10.11 6.31 -12.99
N ASP A 426 -8.98 5.64 -12.79
CA ASP A 426 -8.50 4.57 -13.65
C ASP A 426 -9.46 3.38 -13.65
N LEU A 427 -10.01 3.02 -12.48
CA LEU A 427 -11.04 1.98 -12.40
C LEU A 427 -12.30 2.32 -13.21
N ILE A 428 -12.74 3.57 -13.19
CA ILE A 428 -13.95 4.03 -13.89
C ILE A 428 -13.69 4.10 -15.40
N LEU A 429 -12.60 4.77 -15.78
CA LEU A 429 -12.22 4.99 -17.18
C LEU A 429 -11.87 3.70 -17.91
N THR A 430 -11.39 2.67 -17.19
CA THR A 430 -11.18 1.32 -17.75
C THR A 430 -12.43 0.43 -17.72
N GLY A 431 -13.53 0.90 -17.10
CA GLY A 431 -14.78 0.14 -16.96
C GLY A 431 -14.74 -1.01 -15.95
N ILE A 432 -13.72 -1.07 -15.08
CA ILE A 432 -13.68 -2.02 -13.96
C ILE A 432 -14.70 -1.62 -12.90
N ASP A 433 -14.72 -0.34 -12.54
CA ASP A 433 -15.71 0.20 -11.63
C ASP A 433 -17.00 0.53 -12.37
N LYS A 434 -18.01 -0.29 -12.13
CA LYS A 434 -19.37 -0.13 -12.69
C LYS A 434 -20.25 0.78 -11.84
N GLU A 435 -19.71 1.33 -10.76
CA GLU A 435 -20.38 2.25 -9.86
C GLU A 435 -21.70 1.67 -9.31
N GLU A 436 -21.77 0.35 -9.14
CA GLU A 436 -22.98 -0.36 -8.66
C GLU A 436 -23.39 0.18 -7.27
N ASP A 437 -22.39 0.48 -6.44
CA ASP A 437 -22.52 1.01 -5.08
C ASP A 437 -22.51 2.55 -4.99
N LEU A 438 -22.54 3.26 -6.13
CA LEU A 438 -22.76 4.71 -6.18
C LEU A 438 -24.26 5.02 -6.18
N ASN A 439 -24.88 4.81 -5.02
CA ASN A 439 -26.30 5.01 -4.79
C ASN A 439 -26.52 5.44 -3.32
N CYS A 440 -27.63 6.09 -3.02
CA CYS A 440 -27.87 6.66 -1.69
C CYS A 440 -27.91 5.60 -0.59
N TRP A 441 -28.44 4.41 -0.90
CA TRP A 441 -28.57 3.31 0.06
C TRP A 441 -27.20 2.72 0.43
N SER A 442 -26.39 2.35 -0.55
CA SER A 442 -25.03 1.84 -0.32
C SER A 442 -24.16 2.88 0.40
N HIS A 443 -24.33 4.16 0.10
CA HIS A 443 -23.60 5.23 0.79
C HIS A 443 -24.03 5.37 2.27
N TYR A 444 -25.30 5.13 2.57
CA TYR A 444 -25.80 5.02 3.93
C TYR A 444 -25.23 3.78 4.65
N GLU A 445 -25.22 2.60 4.01
CA GLU A 445 -24.65 1.37 4.59
C GLU A 445 -23.14 1.51 4.90
N LYS A 446 -22.41 2.23 4.05
CA LYS A 446 -21.00 2.58 4.27
C LYS A 446 -20.78 3.55 5.45
N GLY A 447 -21.84 4.22 5.91
CA GLY A 447 -21.75 5.26 6.96
C GLY A 447 -21.24 6.60 6.44
N CYS A 448 -21.39 6.87 5.13
CA CYS A 448 -20.95 8.11 4.49
C CYS A 448 -22.11 9.07 4.16
N CYS A 449 -23.36 8.65 4.37
CA CYS A 449 -24.53 9.52 4.26
C CYS A 449 -24.66 10.41 5.50
N TRP A 450 -24.62 11.73 5.29
CA TRP A 450 -24.74 12.73 6.37
C TRP A 450 -26.18 13.12 6.66
N GLU A 451 -27.00 13.21 5.61
CA GLU A 451 -28.40 13.60 5.71
C GLU A 451 -29.21 12.80 4.69
N PRO A 452 -30.02 11.83 5.14
CA PRO A 452 -30.99 11.16 4.29
C PRO A 452 -31.98 12.17 3.71
N ASN A 453 -32.42 11.96 2.46
CA ASN A 453 -33.37 12.83 1.77
C ASN A 453 -32.91 14.29 1.56
N CYS A 454 -31.60 14.54 1.46
CA CYS A 454 -31.00 15.86 1.21
C CYS A 454 -31.31 16.50 -0.18
N GLY A 455 -32.31 15.99 -0.91
CA GLY A 455 -32.69 16.49 -2.24
C GLY A 455 -31.82 15.98 -3.40
N PHE A 456 -30.73 15.27 -3.12
CA PHE A 456 -29.87 14.66 -4.14
C PHE A 456 -30.10 13.14 -4.26
N LYS A 457 -29.80 12.62 -5.46
CA LYS A 457 -29.72 11.19 -5.74
C LYS A 457 -28.33 10.88 -6.28
N LEU A 458 -27.54 10.08 -5.55
CA LEU A 458 -26.17 9.74 -5.94
C LEU A 458 -26.11 8.99 -7.26
N GLU A 459 -27.17 8.24 -7.59
CA GLU A 459 -27.30 7.46 -8.81
C GLU A 459 -27.27 8.35 -10.07
N ASN A 460 -27.68 9.62 -9.95
CA ASN A 460 -27.62 10.60 -11.04
C ASN A 460 -26.18 10.97 -11.42
N TYR A 461 -25.22 10.63 -10.55
CA TYR A 461 -23.80 10.94 -10.72
C TYR A 461 -22.98 9.76 -11.24
N LYS A 462 -23.62 8.66 -11.67
CA LYS A 462 -22.92 7.55 -12.34
C LYS A 462 -22.35 8.00 -13.68
N PHE A 463 -21.09 7.67 -13.92
CA PHE A 463 -20.41 7.87 -15.19
C PHE A 463 -21.10 7.02 -16.27
N VAL A 464 -21.53 7.66 -17.35
CA VAL A 464 -22.09 6.95 -18.51
C VAL A 464 -21.04 7.12 -19.60
N ASN A 465 -20.34 6.03 -19.90
CA ASN A 465 -19.36 5.97 -21.00
C ASN A 465 -20.03 6.16 -22.35
#